data_AF-A0A920F9B6-F1
#
_entry.id   AF-A0A920F9B6-F1
#
_cell.length_a   1.000
_cell.length_b   1.000
_cell.length_c   1.000
_cell.angle_alpha   90.00
_cell.angle_beta   90.00
_cell.angle_gamma   90.00
#
_symmetry.space_group_name_H-M   'P 1'
#
loop_
_entity.id
_entity.type
_entity.pdbx_description
1 polymer ?
#
loop_
_entity_poly.entity_id
_entity_poly.type
_entity_poly.pdbx_seq_one_letter_code
_entity_poly.pdbx_strand_id
1 'polypeptide(L)'
;MIVKDIVESGSGPLLSEIHEKIAWIVFNNPQRMNAMSQEMWDNAASLLDKYGSNPEVRAIVLTGAGERAFVAGADISKFETERASAEAMAFI
;
A
#
# COMPACT_ATOMS: atom_id res chain seq x y z
N MET A 1 11.53 14.18 -4.76
CA MET A 1 10.72 14.96 -5.72
C MET A 1 9.54 14.12 -6.15
N ILE A 2 9.67 13.14 -7.05
CA ILE A 2 8.50 12.39 -7.56
C ILE A 2 7.55 11.76 -6.52
N VAL A 3 8.05 11.06 -5.50
CA VAL A 3 7.19 10.43 -4.47
C VAL A 3 6.40 11.48 -3.68
N LYS A 4 7.03 12.63 -3.39
CA LYS A 4 6.37 13.73 -2.69
C LYS A 4 5.26 14.32 -3.56
N ASP A 5 5.54 14.51 -4.84
CA ASP A 5 4.58 15.06 -5.82
C ASP A 5 3.37 14.12 -6.00
N ILE A 6 3.60 12.80 -6.05
CA ILE A 6 2.54 11.78 -6.07
C ILE A 6 1.68 11.84 -4.80
N VAL A 7 2.32 11.97 -3.63
CA VAL A 7 1.60 12.04 -2.34
C VAL A 7 0.81 13.34 -2.19
N GLU A 8 1.33 14.46 -2.69
CA GLU A 8 0.65 15.77 -2.63
C GLU A 8 -0.52 15.88 -3.62
N SER A 9 -0.46 15.16 -4.75
CA SER A 9 -1.51 15.15 -5.77
C SER A 9 -2.56 14.05 -5.60
N GLY A 10 -2.20 12.98 -4.89
CA GLY A 10 -3.05 11.80 -4.67
C GLY A 10 -3.83 11.82 -3.35
N SER A 11 -4.81 10.93 -3.27
CA SER A 11 -5.54 10.63 -2.02
C SER A 11 -5.83 9.14 -1.94
N GLY A 12 -5.92 8.62 -0.71
CA GLY A 12 -6.13 7.20 -0.44
C GLY A 12 -4.86 6.46 -0.01
N PRO A 13 -5.02 5.18 0.38
CA PRO A 13 -3.98 4.41 1.06
C PRO A 13 -2.93 3.81 0.11
N LEU A 14 -3.20 3.78 -1.20
CA LEU A 14 -2.28 3.32 -2.23
C LEU A 14 -2.37 4.28 -3.43
N LEU A 15 -1.25 4.86 -3.82
CA LEU A 15 -1.17 5.82 -4.93
C LEU A 15 -0.36 5.22 -6.08
N SER A 16 -0.61 5.66 -7.31
CA SER A 16 0.17 5.20 -8.46
C SER A 16 0.24 6.20 -9.60
N GLU A 17 1.40 6.32 -10.23
CA GLU A 17 1.64 7.20 -11.39
C GLU A 17 2.68 6.59 -12.33
N ILE A 18 2.55 6.80 -13.64
CA ILE A 18 3.64 6.52 -14.59
C ILE A 18 4.39 7.82 -14.84
N HIS A 19 5.67 7.86 -14.46
CA HIS A 19 6.56 8.98 -14.70
C HIS A 19 7.80 8.47 -15.45
N GLU A 20 8.11 9.06 -16.62
CA GLU A 20 9.27 8.70 -17.44
C GLU A 20 9.39 7.18 -17.72
N LYS A 21 8.27 6.53 -18.06
CA LYS A 21 8.18 5.08 -18.32
C LYS A 21 8.40 4.19 -17.08
N ILE A 22 8.42 4.77 -15.88
CA ILE A 22 8.47 4.03 -14.62
C ILE A 22 7.10 4.13 -13.96
N ALA A 23 6.50 2.99 -13.64
CA ALA A 23 5.30 2.95 -12.82
C ALA A 23 5.69 3.01 -11.35
N TRP A 24 5.30 4.08 -10.68
CA TRP A 24 5.46 4.28 -9.25
C TRP A 24 4.20 3.81 -8.54
N ILE A 25 4.35 2.96 -7.54
CA ILE A 25 3.28 2.58 -6.62
C ILE A 25 3.75 2.98 -5.21
N VAL A 26 2.97 3.81 -4.55
CA VAL A 26 3.32 4.41 -3.25
C VAL A 26 2.30 3.97 -2.20
N PHE A 27 2.76 3.23 -1.19
CA PHE A 27 1.97 2.94 0.01
C PHE A 27 1.83 4.20 0.85
N ASN A 28 0.60 4.69 1.03
CA ASN A 28 0.32 6.01 1.60
C ASN A 28 -0.47 5.92 2.89
N ASN A 29 0.17 5.39 3.93
CA ASN A 29 -0.35 5.42 5.30
C ASN A 29 0.79 5.64 6.32
N PRO A 30 1.52 6.76 6.22
CA PRO A 30 2.76 6.98 6.98
C PRO A 30 2.53 6.97 8.50
N GLN A 31 1.34 7.35 8.96
CA GLN A 31 0.98 7.33 10.38
C GLN A 31 0.95 5.91 10.97
N ARG A 32 0.68 4.90 10.15
CA ARG A 32 0.73 3.48 10.51
C ARG A 32 1.92 2.76 9.88
N MET A 33 3.01 3.49 9.60
CA MET A 33 4.21 2.94 8.96
C MET A 33 3.89 2.18 7.65
N ASN A 34 2.90 2.68 6.90
CA ASN A 34 2.40 2.09 5.67
C ASN A 34 1.91 0.65 5.84
N ALA A 35 1.35 0.29 7.00
CA ALA A 35 0.74 -1.03 7.22
C ALA A 35 -0.31 -1.35 6.14
N MET A 36 -0.23 -2.57 5.60
CA MET A 36 -0.92 -3.00 4.39
C MET A 36 -2.32 -3.51 4.74
N SER A 37 -3.33 -2.73 4.38
CA SER A 37 -4.74 -3.16 4.49
C SER A 37 -5.12 -4.15 3.39
N GLN A 38 -6.26 -4.85 3.56
CA GLN A 38 -6.80 -5.72 2.51
C GLN A 38 -7.04 -4.96 1.19
N GLU A 39 -7.60 -3.76 1.29
CA GLU A 39 -7.85 -2.89 0.12
C GLU A 39 -6.54 -2.53 -0.60
N MET A 40 -5.47 -2.23 0.14
CA MET A 40 -4.15 -1.97 -0.44
C MET A 40 -3.60 -3.20 -1.15
N TRP A 41 -3.81 -4.40 -0.59
CA TRP A 41 -3.41 -5.66 -1.21
C TRP A 41 -4.10 -5.89 -2.55
N ASP A 42 -5.43 -5.78 -2.59
CA ASP A 42 -6.23 -6.02 -3.79
C ASP A 42 -5.90 -5.00 -4.89
N ASN A 43 -5.73 -3.73 -4.51
CA ASN A 43 -5.34 -2.66 -5.43
C ASN A 43 -3.91 -2.83 -5.95
N ALA A 44 -2.96 -3.25 -5.10
CA ALA A 44 -1.58 -3.46 -5.50
C ALA A 44 -1.47 -4.60 -6.54
N ALA A 45 -2.18 -5.70 -6.34
CA ALA A 45 -2.23 -6.79 -7.33
C ALA A 45 -2.77 -6.30 -8.68
N SER A 46 -3.89 -5.58 -8.66
CA SER A 46 -4.50 -5.00 -9.87
C SER A 46 -3.57 -4.02 -10.60
N LEU A 47 -2.80 -3.22 -9.86
CA LEU A 47 -1.82 -2.28 -10.42
C LEU A 47 -0.61 -3.00 -11.01
N LEU A 48 -0.12 -4.05 -10.36
CA LEU A 48 0.99 -4.85 -10.88
C LEU A 48 0.62 -5.53 -12.20
N ASP A 49 -0.58 -6.09 -12.32
CA ASP A 49 -1.07 -6.69 -13.56
C ASP A 49 -1.23 -5.64 -14.67
N LYS A 50 -1.83 -4.49 -14.31
CA LYS A 50 -2.01 -3.36 -15.23
C LYS A 50 -0.69 -2.83 -15.78
N TYR A 51 0.31 -2.65 -14.92
CA TYR A 51 1.60 -2.09 -15.34
C TYR A 51 2.52 -3.12 -15.97
N GLY A 52 2.45 -4.39 -15.54
CA GLY A 52 3.20 -5.49 -16.14
C GLY A 52 2.79 -5.80 -17.57
N SER A 53 1.53 -5.49 -17.94
CA SER A 53 1.02 -5.64 -19.32
C SER A 53 1.14 -4.38 -20.17
N ASN A 54 1.63 -3.26 -19.62
CA ASN A 54 1.72 -1.99 -20.32
C ASN A 54 3.08 -1.83 -21.04
N PRO A 55 3.13 -1.79 -22.39
CA PRO A 55 4.38 -1.69 -23.14
C PRO A 55 5.13 -0.37 -22.94
N GLU A 56 4.46 0.68 -22.45
CA GLU A 56 5.10 1.97 -22.12
C GLU A 56 5.81 1.96 -20.76
N VAL A 57 5.55 0.95 -19.91
CA VAL A 57 6.20 0.79 -18.61
C VAL A 57 7.43 -0.09 -18.75
N ARG A 58 8.59 0.42 -18.34
CA ARG A 58 9.87 -0.30 -18.39
C ARG A 58 10.37 -0.78 -17.04
N ALA A 59 9.83 -0.21 -15.96
CA ALA A 59 10.13 -0.62 -14.59
C ALA A 59 8.95 -0.29 -13.68
N ILE A 60 8.79 -1.08 -12.62
CA ILE A 60 7.85 -0.80 -11.53
C ILE A 60 8.66 -0.54 -10.27
N VAL A 61 8.37 0.57 -9.59
CA VAL A 61 8.94 0.92 -8.30
C VAL A 61 7.84 0.88 -7.25
N LEU A 62 8.05 0.04 -6.24
CA LEU A 62 7.25 0.04 -5.02
C LEU A 62 7.98 0.86 -3.96
N THR A 63 7.30 1.82 -3.35
CA THR A 63 7.86 2.62 -2.25
C THR A 63 6.78 3.03 -1.24
N GLY A 64 7.19 3.59 -0.11
CA GLY A 64 6.33 4.06 0.96
C GLY A 64 6.34 5.57 1.06
N ALA A 65 5.20 6.16 1.43
CA ALA A 65 5.11 7.57 1.76
C ALA A 65 5.80 7.86 3.10
N GLY A 66 6.41 9.04 3.20
CA GLY A 66 7.19 9.45 4.37
C GLY A 66 8.58 8.81 4.42
N GLU A 67 9.26 8.98 5.56
CA GLU A 67 10.68 8.62 5.71
C GLU A 67 10.90 7.42 6.64
N ARG A 68 9.84 6.95 7.31
CA ARG A 68 9.96 5.99 8.42
C ARG A 68 10.01 4.53 7.96
N ALA A 69 9.22 4.17 6.94
CA ALA A 69 9.07 2.79 6.52
C ALA A 69 8.60 2.70 5.07
N PHE A 70 9.06 1.67 4.36
CA PHE A 70 8.48 1.25 3.09
C PHE A 70 7.07 0.68 3.33
N VAL A 71 6.96 -0.43 4.05
CA VAL A 71 5.72 -1.11 4.47
C VAL A 71 6.03 -1.86 5.76
N ALA A 72 5.22 -1.71 6.80
CA ALA A 72 5.44 -2.38 8.10
C ALA A 72 4.90 -3.82 8.18
N GLY A 73 4.32 -4.34 7.09
CA GLY A 73 3.65 -5.63 7.03
C GLY A 73 2.13 -5.49 6.99
N ALA A 74 1.41 -6.58 7.29
CA ALA A 74 -0.06 -6.59 7.28
C ALA A 74 -0.63 -5.69 8.39
N ASP A 75 -1.71 -4.96 8.08
CA ASP A 75 -2.45 -4.22 9.10
C ASP A 75 -3.25 -5.19 9.99
N ILE A 76 -2.62 -5.55 11.12
CA ILE A 76 -3.22 -6.42 12.14
C ILE A 76 -4.04 -5.63 13.17
N SER A 77 -4.28 -4.32 13.00
CA SER A 77 -5.05 -3.55 13.99
C SER A 77 -6.49 -4.06 14.16
N LYS A 78 -7.02 -4.79 13.16
CA LYS A 78 -8.33 -5.44 13.25
C LYS A 78 -8.33 -6.68 14.17
N PHE A 79 -7.17 -7.34 14.33
CA PHE A 79 -7.04 -8.50 15.22
C PHE A 79 -7.12 -8.12 16.70
N GLU A 80 -6.71 -6.90 17.09
CA GLU A 80 -6.85 -6.43 18.47
C GLU A 80 -8.33 -6.29 18.88
N THR A 81 -9.20 -5.84 17.97
CA THR A 81 -10.64 -5.69 18.24
C THR A 81 -11.35 -7.04 18.34
N GLU A 82 -10.93 -8.04 17.56
CA GLU A 82 -11.56 -9.37 17.54
C GLU A 82 -11.18 -10.25 18.74
N ARG A 83 -10.02 -10.03 19.36
CA ARG A 83 -9.65 -10.70 20.62
C ARG A 83 -10.29 -10.09 21.86
N ALA A 84 -10.89 -8.91 21.76
CA ALA A 84 -11.59 -8.26 22.87
C ALA A 84 -13.02 -8.80 23.10
N SER A 85 -13.56 -9.64 22.21
CA SER A 85 -14.81 -10.34 22.47
C SER A 85 -14.54 -11.67 23.17
N ALA A 86 -15.29 -11.94 24.25
CA ALA A 86 -15.18 -13.18 25.02
C ALA A 86 -15.47 -14.45 24.20
N GLU A 87 -16.05 -14.32 23.00
CA GLU A 87 -16.38 -15.44 22.11
C GLU A 87 -15.15 -16.04 21.38
N ALA A 88 -14.06 -15.30 21.20
CA ALA A 88 -12.88 -15.80 20.48
C ALA A 88 -12.03 -16.80 21.28
N MET A 89 -12.23 -16.92 22.59
CA MET A 89 -11.51 -17.85 23.48
C MET A 89 -12.16 -19.22 23.63
N ALA A 90 -13.32 -19.48 23.00
CA ALA A 90 -14.10 -20.69 23.22
C ALA A 90 -13.75 -21.90 22.31
N PHE A 91 -12.70 -21.81 21.48
CA PHE A 91 -12.34 -22.86 20.51
C PHE A 91 -10.88 -23.32 20.55
N ILE A 92 -10.25 -23.33 21.73
CA ILE A 92 -9.00 -24.07 21.96
C ILE A 92 -9.25 -25.25 22.90
#